data_AF-A0A5C4RFD6-F1
#
_entry.id   AF-A0A5C4RFD6-F1
#
_cell.length_a   1.000
_cell.length_b   1.000
_cell.length_c   1.000
_cell.angle_alpha   90.00
_cell.angle_beta   90.00
_cell.angle_gamma   90.00
#
_symmetry.space_group_name_H-M   'P 1'
#
loop_
_entity.id
_entity.type
_entity.pdbx_description
1 polymer ?
#
loop_
_entity_poly.entity_id
_entity_poly.type
_entity_poly.pdbx_seq_one_letter_code
_entity_poly.pdbx_strand_id
1 'polypeptide(L)'
;MPAAQAYAPPGFWGPWIDLQGWFGNNHSVRYTFDTESQAPSTFSVEIQYVDEPTLKTIQTIGPGDYLVRSNGGIGVDRIRCKSHSIGQNIRITW
;
A
#
# COMPACT_ATOMS: atom_id res chain seq x y z
N MET A 1 14.02 -2.51 8.69
CA MET A 1 12.55 -2.40 8.68
C MET A 1 12.08 -2.96 7.35
N PRO A 2 11.03 -3.79 7.33
CA PRO A 2 10.54 -4.37 6.09
C PRO A 2 10.08 -3.25 5.14
N ALA A 3 10.36 -3.45 3.86
CA ALA A 3 10.07 -2.49 2.80
C ALA A 3 9.78 -3.22 1.51
N ALA A 4 8.90 -2.65 0.70
CA ALA A 4 8.55 -3.11 -0.64
C ALA A 4 8.66 -1.95 -1.62
N GLN A 5 8.89 -2.29 -2.89
CA GLN A 5 8.85 -1.31 -3.99
C GLN A 5 7.62 -1.58 -4.84
N ALA A 6 6.83 -0.54 -5.09
CA ALA A 6 5.72 -0.57 -6.02
C ALA A 6 5.95 0.44 -7.14
N TYR A 7 5.81 -0.04 -8.37
CA TYR A 7 5.84 0.84 -9.53
C TYR A 7 4.45 1.45 -9.77
N ALA A 8 4.38 2.77 -9.84
CA ALA A 8 3.16 3.53 -10.11
C ALA A 8 3.21 4.06 -11.56
N PRO A 9 2.63 3.36 -12.55
CA PRO A 9 2.58 3.88 -13.91
C PRO A 9 1.69 5.13 -13.99
N PRO A 10 1.93 6.02 -14.97
CA PRO A 10 1.10 7.20 -15.17
C PRO A 10 -0.25 6.79 -15.75
N GLY A 11 -1.36 7.20 -15.10
CA GLY A 11 -2.72 6.99 -15.60
C GLY A 11 -3.32 5.60 -15.34
N PHE A 12 -2.51 4.59 -15.03
CA PHE A 12 -2.95 3.21 -14.78
C PHE A 12 -2.55 2.72 -13.38
N TRP A 13 -3.22 1.69 -12.90
CA TRP A 13 -2.81 1.00 -11.68
C TRP A 13 -1.64 0.08 -11.97
N GLY A 14 -0.62 0.13 -11.12
CA GLY A 14 0.48 -0.83 -11.11
C GLY A 14 0.02 -2.22 -10.65
N PRO A 15 0.94 -3.21 -10.70
CA PRO A 15 0.66 -4.53 -10.17
C PRO A 15 0.41 -4.48 -8.65
N TRP A 16 -0.31 -5.47 -8.15
CA TRP A 16 -0.39 -5.71 -6.71
C TRP A 16 0.94 -6.22 -6.19
N ILE A 17 1.40 -5.64 -5.10
CA ILE A 17 2.60 -6.03 -4.37
C ILE A 17 2.17 -6.57 -3.01
N ASP A 18 2.62 -7.77 -2.69
CA ASP A 18 2.40 -8.39 -1.38
C ASP A 18 3.30 -7.70 -0.33
N LEU A 19 2.72 -7.32 0.80
CA LEU A 19 3.40 -6.62 1.89
C LEU A 19 3.66 -7.58 3.06
N GLN A 20 2.70 -7.70 3.97
CA GLN A 20 2.81 -8.48 5.20
C GLN A 20 1.72 -9.54 5.30
N GLY A 21 2.10 -10.74 5.74
CA GLY A 21 1.17 -11.80 6.10
C GLY A 21 0.72 -11.71 7.57
N TRP A 22 -0.55 -12.01 7.80
CA TRP A 22 -1.18 -12.01 9.13
C TRP A 22 -1.80 -13.38 9.46
N PHE A 23 -1.79 -13.73 10.76
CA PHE A 23 -2.20 -15.04 11.26
C PHE A 23 -3.26 -14.94 12.37
N GLY A 24 -4.43 -14.39 12.06
CA GLY A 24 -5.63 -14.47 12.90
C GLY A 24 -5.74 -13.44 14.02
N ASN A 25 -4.64 -12.83 14.44
CA ASN A 25 -4.66 -11.83 15.51
C ASN A 25 -5.01 -10.42 14.98
N ASN A 26 -5.71 -9.64 15.83
CA ASN A 26 -5.88 -8.21 15.62
C ASN A 26 -4.51 -7.54 15.45
N HIS A 27 -4.41 -6.65 14.47
CA HIS A 27 -3.16 -5.99 14.19
C HIS A 27 -3.39 -4.55 13.75
N SER A 28 -2.38 -3.72 13.98
CA SER A 28 -2.33 -2.36 13.51
C SER A 28 -0.96 -2.12 12.90
N VAL A 29 -0.95 -1.71 11.64
CA VAL A 29 0.29 -1.50 10.89
C VAL A 29 0.22 -0.17 10.16
N ARG A 30 1.31 0.57 10.21
CA ARG A 30 1.41 1.87 9.55
C ARG A 30 2.19 1.70 8.27
N TYR A 31 1.50 1.81 7.14
CA TYR A 31 2.15 1.83 5.84
C TYR A 31 2.53 3.25 5.47
N THR A 32 3.83 3.49 5.29
CA THR A 32 4.36 4.77 4.81
C THR A 32 4.76 4.61 3.35
N PHE A 33 4.35 5.54 2.50
CA PHE A 33 4.62 5.55 1.07
C PHE A 33 5.44 6.79 0.71
N ASP A 34 6.68 6.57 0.30
CA ASP A 34 7.61 7.59 -0.14
C ASP A 34 7.94 7.42 -1.64
N THR A 35 8.19 8.51 -2.35
CA THR A 35 8.57 8.48 -3.76
C THR A 35 10.09 8.55 -3.88
N GLU A 36 10.70 7.50 -4.45
CA GLU A 36 12.15 7.47 -4.71
C GLU A 36 12.50 8.11 -6.07
N SER A 37 11.51 8.68 -6.76
CA SER A 37 11.68 9.21 -8.11
C SER A 37 12.09 10.69 -8.09
N GLN A 38 12.96 11.08 -9.04
CA GLN A 38 13.47 12.45 -9.13
C GLN A 38 12.41 13.51 -9.44
N ALA A 39 11.24 13.09 -9.94
CA ALA A 39 10.08 13.94 -10.17
C ALA A 39 8.94 13.54 -9.21
N PRO A 40 8.93 14.03 -7.96
CA PRO A 40 7.89 13.71 -7.00
C PRO A 40 6.53 14.22 -7.48
N SER A 41 5.58 13.32 -7.66
CA SER A 41 4.18 13.63 -7.98
C SER A 41 3.23 12.97 -6.98
N THR A 42 2.01 13.48 -6.93
CA THR A 42 0.93 12.81 -6.20
C THR A 42 0.55 11.51 -6.89
N PHE A 43 0.23 10.50 -6.08
CA PHE A 43 -0.16 9.18 -6.56
C PHE A 43 -1.30 8.65 -5.73
N SER A 44 -2.21 7.92 -6.38
CA SER A 44 -3.23 7.14 -5.69
C SER A 44 -2.60 5.82 -5.21
N VAL A 45 -2.99 5.41 -4.01
CA VAL A 45 -2.57 4.15 -3.38
C VAL A 45 -3.81 3.37 -3.03
N GLU A 46 -3.83 2.10 -3.37
CA GLU A 46 -4.89 1.19 -2.97
C GLU A 46 -4.30 0.06 -2.16
N ILE A 47 -4.85 -0.14 -0.96
CA ILE A 47 -4.36 -1.12 0.02
C ILE A 47 -5.51 -2.08 0.27
N GLN A 48 -5.24 -3.35 0.02
CA GLN A 48 -6.11 -4.45 0.38
C GLN A 48 -5.51 -5.10 1.62
N TYR A 49 -6.25 -5.13 2.72
CA TYR A 49 -5.81 -5.74 3.97
C TYR A 49 -6.86 -6.71 4.50
N VAL A 50 -6.39 -7.64 5.32
CA VAL A 50 -7.24 -8.64 5.96
C VAL A 50 -7.95 -8.00 7.15
N ASP A 51 -9.28 -8.05 7.19
CA ASP A 51 -10.08 -7.58 8.34
C ASP A 51 -11.29 -8.49 8.52
N GLU A 52 -11.16 -9.48 9.41
CA GLU A 52 -12.19 -10.48 9.67
C GLU A 52 -13.60 -9.86 9.79
N PRO A 53 -14.61 -10.42 9.09
CA PRO A 53 -14.60 -11.67 8.31
C PRO A 53 -14.22 -11.54 6.83
N THR A 54 -13.80 -10.37 6.34
CA THR A 54 -13.59 -10.11 4.90
C THR A 54 -12.24 -9.46 4.58
N LEU A 55 -11.93 -9.31 3.29
CA LEU A 55 -10.86 -8.43 2.86
C LEU A 55 -11.43 -7.02 2.74
N LYS A 56 -10.76 -6.04 3.34
CA LYS A 56 -11.07 -4.63 3.12
C LYS A 56 -10.10 -4.03 2.14
N THR A 57 -10.64 -3.20 1.26
CA THR A 57 -9.84 -2.41 0.32
C THR A 57 -10.09 -0.94 0.60
N ILE A 58 -9.02 -0.19 0.75
CA ILE A 58 -9.06 1.26 0.95
C ILE A 58 -8.26 1.94 -0.15
N GLN A 59 -8.65 3.17 -0.44
CA GLN A 59 -7.92 4.04 -1.35
C GLN A 59 -7.49 5.28 -0.58
N THR A 60 -6.23 5.64 -0.76
CA THR A 60 -5.62 6.85 -0.19
C THR A 60 -4.74 7.51 -1.24
N ILE A 61 -4.18 8.67 -0.91
CA ILE A 61 -3.28 9.43 -1.79
C ILE A 61 -1.95 9.60 -1.07
N GLY A 62 -0.86 9.36 -1.79
CA GLY A 62 0.51 9.58 -1.33
C GLY A 62 1.19 10.77 -2.05
N PRO A 63 2.37 11.18 -1.58
CA PRO A 63 3.16 10.58 -0.48
C PRO A 63 2.57 10.86 0.92
N GLY A 64 2.84 9.97 1.87
CA GLY A 64 2.32 10.06 3.25
C GLY A 64 2.30 8.72 3.97
N ASP A 65 1.57 8.63 5.08
CA ASP A 65 1.35 7.39 5.82
C ASP A 65 -0.13 7.10 6.03
N TYR A 66 -0.46 5.81 6.14
CA TYR A 66 -1.79 5.35 6.47
C TYR A 66 -1.73 4.24 7.52
N LEU A 67 -2.49 4.42 8.61
CA LEU A 67 -2.61 3.43 9.66
C LEU A 67 -3.77 2.49 9.35
N VAL A 68 -3.43 1.24 9.02
CA VAL A 68 -4.39 0.16 8.90
C VAL A 68 -4.65 -0.42 10.29
N ARG A 69 -5.92 -0.56 10.66
CA ARG A 69 -6.37 -1.24 11.88
C ARG A 69 -7.30 -2.37 11.47
N SER A 70 -6.90 -3.59 11.78
CA SER A 70 -7.65 -4.80 11.49
C SER A 70 -8.09 -5.48 12.79
N ASN A 71 -9.30 -6.02 12.78
CA ASN A 71 -9.86 -6.82 13.86
C ASN A 71 -9.38 -8.28 13.83
N GLY A 72 -8.50 -8.65 12.90
CA GLY A 72 -7.94 -10.00 12.80
C GLY A 72 -8.13 -10.63 11.42
N GLY A 73 -7.82 -11.92 11.34
CA GLY A 73 -7.93 -12.72 10.13
C GLY A 73 -6.59 -13.21 9.56
N ILE A 74 -6.71 -14.15 8.62
CA ILE A 74 -5.56 -14.83 7.98
C ILE A 74 -5.48 -14.42 6.52
N GLY A 75 -4.32 -13.93 6.09
CA GLY A 75 -4.08 -13.54 4.70
C GLY A 75 -2.86 -12.64 4.54
N VAL A 76 -2.74 -12.00 3.39
CA VAL A 76 -1.61 -11.13 3.04
C VAL A 76 -2.15 -9.77 2.60
N ASP A 77 -1.59 -8.72 3.20
CA ASP A 77 -1.86 -7.35 2.80
C ASP A 77 -1.19 -7.04 1.47
N ARG A 78 -1.89 -6.35 0.59
CA ARG A 78 -1.45 -6.01 -0.76
C ARG A 78 -1.60 -4.53 -1.03
N ILE A 79 -0.70 -4.00 -1.83
CA ILE A 79 -0.75 -2.60 -2.26
C ILE A 79 -0.54 -2.47 -3.76
N ARG A 80 -1.21 -1.50 -4.37
CA ARG A 80 -0.91 -1.04 -5.71
C ARG A 80 -0.92 0.48 -5.75
N CYS A 81 -0.11 1.04 -6.64
CA CYS A 81 0.03 2.48 -6.78
C CYS A 81 -0.32 2.91 -8.20
N LYS A 82 -0.85 4.12 -8.36
CA LYS A 82 -1.16 4.76 -9.63
C LYS A 82 -0.66 6.19 -9.60
N SER A 83 0.21 6.56 -10.53
CA SER A 83 0.65 7.95 -10.62
C SER A 83 -0.34 8.80 -11.40
N HIS A 84 -0.50 10.06 -11.00
CA HIS A 84 -1.38 11.00 -11.69
C HIS A 84 -0.73 11.67 -12.90
N SER A 85 0.59 11.84 -12.90
CA SER A 85 1.29 12.54 -13.98
C SER A 85 2.44 11.73 -14.59
N ILE A 86 3.42 11.35 -13.78
CA ILE A 86 4.68 10.74 -14.24
C ILE A 86 4.89 9.41 -13.54
N GLY A 87 5.30 8.38 -14.30
CA GLY A 87 5.63 7.08 -13.72
C GLY A 87 6.69 7.21 -12.63
N GLN A 88 6.41 6.66 -11.44
CA GLN A 88 7.31 6.79 -10.30
C GLN A 88 7.39 5.51 -9.48
N ASN A 89 8.56 5.28 -8.91
CA ASN A 89 8.81 4.18 -8.00
C ASN A 89 8.49 4.63 -6.58
N ILE A 90 7.59 3.90 -5.94
CA ILE A 90 7.13 4.16 -4.57
C ILE A 90 7.78 3.12 -3.66
N ARG A 91 8.41 3.60 -2.60
CA ARG A 91 8.88 2.77 -1.50
C ARG A 91 7.80 2.73 -0.44
N ILE A 92 7.38 1.52 -0.09
CA ILE A 92 6.44 1.27 1.00
C ILE A 92 7.22 0.66 2.16
N THR A 93 7.04 1.21 3.36
CA THR A 93 7.66 0.70 4.59
C THR A 93 6.61 0.50 5.68
N TRP A 94 6.82 -0.47 6.56
CA TRP A 94 5.93 -0.80 7.66
C TRP A 94 6.65 -1.40 8.88
#